data_AF-A0A8H9GKE1-F1
#
_entry.id   AF-A0A8H9GKE1-F1
#
_cell.length_a   1.000
_cell.length_b   1.000
_cell.length_c   1.000
_cell.angle_alpha   90.00
_cell.angle_beta   90.00
_cell.angle_gamma   90.00
#
_symmetry.space_group_name_H-M   'P 1'
#
loop_
_entity.id
_entity.type
_entity.pdbx_description
1 polymer ?
#
loop_
_entity_poly.entity_id
_entity_poly.type
_entity_poly.pdbx_seq_one_letter_code
_entity_poly.pdbx_strand_id
1 'polypeptide(L)'
;MSTTTTRPPAWAEATSILGEAWRFFVRHLPVVLALGVLASAQRFLSVGGLAPWAGGAAGEIFTGAVRVVFVVWVVRRLARTHGIDWSRAGERWSAWFTRHGSAVLASLVYLAALLLVAKVVPDALAGRVGGVDRPTYLAAELAIKNVTVIPFTMIWMTLLTVVRPVAEGGDRED
;
A
#
# COMPACT_ATOMS: atom_id res chain seq x y z
N MET A 1 24.43 33.29 -12.45
CA MET A 1 25.07 32.19 -11.71
C MET A 1 24.01 31.12 -11.52
N SER A 2 23.93 30.14 -12.43
CA SER A 2 22.87 29.13 -12.42
C SER A 2 23.21 28.08 -11.37
N THR A 3 22.48 28.09 -10.25
CA THR A 3 22.55 26.99 -9.27
C THR A 3 22.00 25.74 -9.92
N THR A 4 22.88 24.84 -10.35
CA THR A 4 22.51 23.51 -10.81
C THR A 4 21.99 22.74 -9.60
N THR A 5 20.69 22.79 -9.34
CA THR A 5 20.05 21.97 -8.31
C THR A 5 20.16 20.51 -8.74
N THR A 6 21.17 19.80 -8.24
CA THR A 6 21.34 18.37 -8.49
C THR A 6 20.15 17.63 -7.91
N ARG A 7 19.41 16.94 -8.78
CA ARG A 7 18.26 16.14 -8.38
C ARG A 7 18.70 15.07 -7.36
N PRO A 8 17.91 14.81 -6.31
CA PRO A 8 18.21 13.70 -5.41
C PRO A 8 18.26 12.37 -6.20
N PRO A 9 19.13 11.42 -5.80
CA PRO A 9 19.15 10.11 -6.42
C PRO A 9 17.79 9.42 -6.26
N ALA A 10 17.40 8.63 -7.26
CA ALA A 10 16.09 7.95 -7.31
C ALA A 10 15.76 7.17 -6.03
N TRP A 11 16.77 6.57 -5.40
CA TRP A 11 16.65 5.86 -4.14
C TRP A 11 16.29 6.77 -2.97
N ALA A 12 16.84 7.99 -2.89
CA ALA A 12 16.49 8.93 -1.83
C ALA A 12 15.03 9.35 -1.91
N GLU A 13 14.52 9.58 -3.12
CA GLU A 13 13.13 9.91 -3.36
C GLU A 13 12.19 8.73 -3.03
N ALA A 14 12.52 7.52 -3.50
CA ALA A 14 11.79 6.31 -3.16
C ALA A 14 11.76 6.04 -1.65
N THR A 15 12.88 6.26 -0.95
CA THR A 15 12.98 6.10 0.51
C THR A 15 12.16 7.16 1.25
N SER A 16 12.07 8.39 0.73
CA SER A 16 11.20 9.44 1.27
C SER A 16 9.72 9.04 1.18
N ILE A 17 9.29 8.54 0.02
CA ILE A 17 7.91 8.05 -0.18
C ILE A 17 7.61 6.88 0.75
N LEU A 18 8.53 5.91 0.85
CA LEU A 18 8.43 4.78 1.77
C LEU A 18 8.31 5.26 3.24
N GLY A 19 9.17 6.18 3.66
CA GLY A 19 9.18 6.71 5.02
C GLY A 19 7.92 7.51 5.35
N GLU A 20 7.31 8.18 4.38
CA GLU A 20 6.00 8.81 4.54
C GLU A 20 4.88 7.78 4.65
N ALA A 21 4.88 6.75 3.79
CA ALA A 21 3.91 5.67 3.86
C ALA A 21 3.94 4.99 5.24
N TRP A 22 5.15 4.77 5.77
CA TRP A 22 5.36 4.21 7.10
C TRP A 22 4.82 5.09 8.21
N ARG A 23 5.15 6.38 8.21
CA ARG A 23 4.62 7.34 9.19
C ARG A 23 3.09 7.41 9.15
N PHE A 24 2.50 7.42 7.96
CA PHE A 24 1.06 7.41 7.79
C PHE A 24 0.43 6.14 8.34
N PHE A 25 1.01 4.97 8.01
CA PHE A 25 0.55 3.67 8.46
C PHE A 25 0.54 3.57 9.99
N VAL A 26 1.68 3.89 10.64
CA VAL A 26 1.81 3.82 12.10
C VAL A 26 0.84 4.79 12.79
N ARG A 27 0.72 6.02 12.27
CA ARG A 27 -0.19 7.04 12.85
C ARG A 27 -1.66 6.64 12.77
N HIS A 28 -2.05 5.80 11.80
CA HIS A 28 -3.44 5.42 11.57
C HIS A 28 -3.69 3.92 11.74
N LEU A 29 -2.84 3.23 12.52
CA LEU A 29 -2.98 1.82 12.85
C LEU A 29 -4.40 1.41 13.24
N PRO A 30 -5.15 2.15 14.09
CA PRO A 30 -6.51 1.75 14.45
C PRO A 30 -7.45 1.59 13.25
N VAL A 31 -7.39 2.51 12.28
CA VAL A 31 -8.23 2.46 11.06
C VAL A 31 -7.76 1.35 10.13
N VAL A 32 -6.44 1.21 9.97
CA VAL A 32 -5.83 0.16 9.16
C VAL A 32 -6.21 -1.22 9.68
N LEU A 33 -6.12 -1.43 10.99
CA LEU A 33 -6.50 -2.67 11.64
C LEU A 33 -8.00 -2.93 11.53
N ALA A 34 -8.84 -1.93 11.78
CA ALA A 34 -10.30 -2.08 11.67
C ALA A 34 -10.74 -2.55 10.28
N LEU A 35 -10.23 -1.92 9.22
CA LEU A 35 -10.57 -2.31 7.84
C LEU A 35 -9.85 -3.59 7.40
N GLY A 36 -8.61 -3.81 7.84
CA GLY A 36 -7.86 -5.02 7.57
C GLY A 36 -8.52 -6.26 8.19
N VAL A 37 -9.05 -6.14 9.41
CA VAL A 37 -9.75 -7.22 10.10
C VAL A 37 -11.01 -7.64 9.35
N LEU A 38 -11.74 -6.72 8.71
CA LEU A 38 -12.89 -7.07 7.89
C LEU A 38 -12.49 -7.98 6.70
N ALA A 39 -11.43 -7.61 5.98
CA ALA A 39 -10.90 -8.44 4.89
C ALA A 39 -10.37 -9.79 5.39
N SER A 40 -9.70 -9.81 6.55
CA SER A 40 -9.26 -11.04 7.21
C SER A 40 -10.43 -11.94 7.61
N ALA A 41 -11.49 -11.37 8.19
CA ALA A 41 -12.67 -12.11 8.63
C ALA A 41 -13.36 -12.80 7.44
N GLN A 42 -13.52 -12.10 6.31
CA GLN A 42 -14.03 -12.72 5.08
C GLN A 42 -13.17 -13.92 4.66
N ARG A 43 -11.83 -13.76 4.69
CA ARG A 43 -10.92 -14.84 4.30
C ARG A 43 -10.98 -16.03 5.26
N PHE A 44 -11.11 -15.79 6.56
CA PHE A 44 -11.33 -16.85 7.55
C PHE A 44 -12.66 -17.59 7.32
N LEU A 45 -13.75 -16.86 7.08
CA LEU A 45 -15.05 -17.45 6.79
C LEU A 45 -15.04 -18.30 5.51
N SER A 46 -14.28 -17.86 4.50
CA SER A 46 -14.06 -18.58 3.24
C SER A 46 -13.24 -19.86 3.43
N VAL A 47 -12.09 -19.78 4.11
CA VAL A 47 -11.17 -20.91 4.28
C VAL A 47 -11.73 -21.94 5.27
N GLY A 48 -12.42 -21.49 6.32
CA GLY A 48 -13.03 -22.36 7.32
C GLY A 48 -14.32 -23.05 6.86
N GLY A 49 -14.81 -22.75 5.64
CA GLY A 49 -16.08 -23.30 5.14
C GLY A 49 -17.31 -22.87 5.94
N LEU A 50 -17.19 -21.84 6.79
CA LEU A 50 -18.24 -21.40 7.72
C LEU A 50 -19.35 -20.61 7.02
N ALA A 51 -19.06 -20.06 5.84
CA ALA A 51 -20.01 -19.30 5.05
C ALA A 51 -19.82 -19.61 3.55
N PRO A 52 -20.76 -20.33 2.91
CA PRO A 52 -20.65 -20.70 1.49
C PRO A 52 -20.50 -19.50 0.54
N TRP A 53 -21.11 -18.36 0.88
CA TRP A 53 -21.02 -17.13 0.11
C TRP A 53 -19.64 -16.45 0.21
N ALA A 54 -18.90 -16.69 1.30
CA ALA A 54 -17.65 -16.00 1.57
C ALA A 54 -16.53 -16.47 0.62
N GLY A 55 -16.56 -17.70 0.13
CA GLY A 55 -15.59 -18.19 -0.86
C GLY A 55 -15.93 -17.85 -2.32
N GLY A 56 -17.15 -17.35 -2.58
CA GLY A 56 -17.62 -17.02 -3.92
C GLY A 56 -17.55 -15.52 -4.24
N ALA A 57 -18.21 -15.13 -5.34
CA ALA A 57 -18.21 -13.75 -5.84
C ALA A 57 -18.62 -12.72 -4.77
N ALA A 58 -19.54 -13.06 -3.86
CA ALA A 58 -19.96 -12.16 -2.79
C ALA A 58 -18.82 -11.81 -1.81
N GLY A 59 -17.97 -12.79 -1.45
CA GLY A 59 -16.80 -12.54 -0.62
C GLY A 59 -15.72 -11.71 -1.32
N GLU A 60 -15.53 -11.92 -2.63
CA GLU A 60 -14.62 -11.10 -3.44
C GLU A 60 -15.11 -9.65 -3.55
N ILE A 61 -16.41 -9.46 -3.80
CA ILE A 61 -17.04 -8.14 -3.84
C ILE A 61 -16.90 -7.44 -2.49
N PHE A 62 -17.15 -8.14 -1.39
CA PHE A 62 -16.98 -7.57 -0.05
C PHE A 62 -15.54 -7.11 0.20
N THR A 63 -14.56 -7.98 -0.06
CA THR A 63 -13.14 -7.62 0.12
C THR A 63 -12.71 -6.50 -0.82
N GLY A 64 -13.20 -6.49 -2.06
CA GLY A 64 -13.01 -5.39 -3.00
C GLY A 64 -13.56 -4.08 -2.46
N ALA A 65 -14.81 -4.07 -1.98
CA ALA A 65 -15.47 -2.90 -1.43
C ALA A 65 -14.73 -2.34 -0.20
N VAL A 66 -14.32 -3.19 0.74
CA VAL A 66 -13.51 -2.79 1.91
C VAL A 66 -12.21 -2.13 1.47
N ARG A 67 -11.52 -2.69 0.46
CA ARG A 67 -10.27 -2.12 -0.07
C ARG A 67 -10.49 -0.79 -0.77
N VAL A 68 -11.56 -0.65 -1.55
CA VAL A 68 -11.92 0.62 -2.20
C VAL A 68 -12.20 1.69 -1.14
N VAL A 69 -12.99 1.37 -0.12
CA VAL A 69 -13.26 2.28 1.01
C VAL A 69 -11.95 2.70 1.70
N PHE A 70 -11.04 1.75 1.94
CA PHE A 70 -9.74 2.04 2.53
C PHE A 70 -8.91 3.00 1.65
N VAL A 71 -8.77 2.70 0.35
CA VAL A 71 -8.02 3.55 -0.58
C VAL A 71 -8.62 4.95 -0.67
N VAL A 72 -9.95 5.06 -0.79
CA VAL A 72 -10.64 6.35 -0.79
C VAL A 72 -10.36 7.13 0.49
N TRP A 73 -10.41 6.47 1.65
CA TRP A 73 -10.09 7.10 2.93
C TRP A 73 -8.63 7.59 2.97
N VAL A 74 -7.67 6.78 2.52
CA VAL A 74 -6.24 7.15 2.44
C VAL A 74 -6.05 8.37 1.52
N VAL A 75 -6.60 8.32 0.30
CA VAL A 75 -6.52 9.43 -0.67
C VAL A 75 -7.07 10.71 -0.04
N ARG A 76 -8.27 10.67 0.57
CA ARG A 76 -8.87 11.86 1.19
C ARG A 76 -8.02 12.41 2.32
N ARG A 77 -7.39 11.55 3.13
CA ARG A 77 -6.57 11.99 4.26
C ARG A 77 -5.25 12.60 3.81
N LEU A 78 -4.58 11.97 2.84
CA LEU A 78 -3.34 12.47 2.26
C LEU A 78 -3.58 13.75 1.45
N ALA A 79 -4.64 13.81 0.65
CA ALA A 79 -5.01 15.01 -0.11
C ALA A 79 -5.24 16.22 0.80
N ARG A 80 -5.94 16.03 1.93
CA ARG A 80 -6.09 17.09 2.95
C ARG A 80 -4.76 17.50 3.59
N THR A 81 -3.85 16.54 3.79
CA THR A 81 -2.55 16.80 4.42
C THR A 81 -1.62 17.58 3.49
N HIS A 82 -1.69 17.31 2.19
CA HIS A 82 -0.87 17.92 1.14
C HIS A 82 -1.54 19.09 0.43
N GLY A 83 -2.75 19.49 0.85
CA GLY A 83 -3.49 20.58 0.18
C GLY A 83 -3.73 20.33 -1.31
N ILE A 84 -3.99 19.07 -1.70
CA ILE A 84 -4.05 18.68 -3.12
C ILE A 84 -5.18 19.42 -3.84
N ASP A 85 -4.80 20.14 -4.90
CA ASP A 85 -5.70 20.59 -5.95
C ASP A 85 -5.75 19.56 -7.08
N TRP A 86 -6.96 19.08 -7.35
CA TRP A 86 -7.23 18.09 -8.39
C TRP A 86 -7.38 18.72 -9.79
N SER A 87 -7.34 20.05 -9.89
CA SER A 87 -7.24 20.72 -11.19
C SER A 87 -5.98 20.23 -11.92
N ARG A 88 -6.10 19.97 -13.22
CA ARG A 88 -5.01 19.43 -14.08
C ARG A 88 -4.36 18.13 -13.57
N ALA A 89 -5.05 17.33 -12.74
CA ALA A 89 -4.48 16.09 -12.20
C ALA A 89 -3.92 15.15 -13.28
N GLY A 90 -4.58 15.02 -14.44
CA GLY A 90 -4.11 14.17 -15.53
C GLY A 90 -2.78 14.62 -16.15
N GLU A 91 -2.60 15.92 -16.36
CA GLU A 91 -1.36 16.50 -16.88
C GLU A 91 -0.22 16.34 -15.88
N ARG A 92 -0.48 16.67 -14.60
CA ARG A 92 0.47 16.52 -13.50
C ARG A 92 0.90 15.06 -13.33
N TRP A 93 -0.05 14.14 -13.44
CA TRP A 93 0.17 12.70 -13.37
C TRP A 93 1.10 12.21 -14.48
N SER A 94 0.81 12.53 -15.75
CA SER A 94 1.66 12.14 -16.87
C SER A 94 3.07 12.72 -16.77
N ALA A 95 3.17 13.99 -16.39
CA ALA A 95 4.44 14.68 -16.22
C ALA A 95 5.27 14.11 -15.05
N TRP A 96 4.63 13.60 -14.00
CA TRP A 96 5.30 12.92 -12.89
C TRP A 96 5.98 11.63 -13.33
N PHE A 97 5.27 10.71 -13.99
CA PHE A 97 5.87 9.44 -14.41
C PHE A 97 6.97 9.63 -15.44
N THR A 98 6.83 10.62 -16.32
CA THR A 98 7.86 10.99 -17.29
C THR A 98 9.11 11.51 -16.58
N ARG A 99 8.95 12.35 -15.55
CA ARG A 99 10.07 12.96 -14.84
C ARG A 99 10.69 12.03 -13.79
N HIS A 100 9.89 11.23 -13.08
CA HIS A 100 10.27 10.47 -11.87
C HIS A 100 10.26 8.95 -12.09
N GLY A 101 10.29 8.50 -13.35
CA GLY A 101 10.27 7.06 -13.69
C GLY A 101 11.32 6.22 -12.97
N SER A 102 12.51 6.78 -12.69
CA SER A 102 13.55 6.11 -11.91
C SER A 102 13.18 5.92 -10.43
N ALA A 103 12.54 6.91 -9.80
CA ALA A 103 12.04 6.81 -8.42
C ALA A 103 10.85 5.84 -8.31
N VAL A 104 10.00 5.79 -9.35
CA VAL A 104 8.94 4.79 -9.48
C VAL A 104 9.55 3.39 -9.58
N LEU A 105 10.55 3.18 -10.44
CA LEU A 105 11.22 1.89 -10.57
C LEU A 105 11.91 1.47 -9.27
N ALA A 106 12.63 2.39 -8.61
CA ALA A 106 13.23 2.13 -7.29
C ALA A 106 12.18 1.75 -6.24
N SER A 107 11.02 2.42 -6.23
CA SER A 107 9.91 2.07 -5.35
C SER A 107 9.33 0.70 -5.66
N LEU A 108 9.22 0.32 -6.94
CA LEU A 108 8.80 -1.02 -7.35
C LEU A 108 9.81 -2.09 -6.92
N VAL A 109 11.12 -1.81 -6.98
CA VAL A 109 12.16 -2.70 -6.46
C VAL A 109 12.01 -2.89 -4.94
N TYR A 110 11.81 -1.80 -4.18
CA TYR A 110 11.57 -1.93 -2.75
C TYR A 110 10.28 -2.67 -2.43
N LEU A 111 9.22 -2.47 -3.23
CA LEU A 111 7.98 -3.21 -3.07
C LEU A 111 8.19 -4.71 -3.33
N ALA A 112 8.92 -5.07 -4.39
CA ALA A 112 9.28 -6.46 -4.67
C ALA A 112 10.10 -7.07 -3.53
N ALA A 113 11.08 -6.33 -2.99
CA ALA A 113 11.87 -6.75 -1.84
C ALA A 113 10.99 -6.95 -0.58
N LEU A 114 10.06 -6.04 -0.29
CA LEU A 114 9.12 -6.15 0.81
C LEU A 114 8.25 -7.42 0.67
N LEU A 115 7.68 -7.65 -0.50
CA LEU A 115 6.84 -8.81 -0.77
C LEU A 115 7.63 -10.12 -0.67
N LEU A 116 8.87 -10.11 -1.14
CA LEU A 116 9.78 -11.25 -1.02
C LEU A 116 10.06 -11.56 0.46
N VAL A 117 10.45 -10.56 1.25
CA VAL A 117 10.70 -10.72 2.70
C VAL A 117 9.44 -11.20 3.41
N ALA A 118 8.29 -10.59 3.12
CA ALA A 118 7.00 -10.95 3.69
C ALA A 118 6.50 -12.35 3.30
N LYS A 119 7.17 -13.02 2.35
CA LYS A 119 6.91 -14.41 1.98
C LYS A 119 7.98 -15.35 2.53
N VAL A 120 9.25 -15.06 2.24
CA VAL A 120 10.38 -15.95 2.54
C VAL A 120 10.59 -16.09 4.04
N VAL A 121 10.45 -15.01 4.82
CA VAL A 121 10.66 -15.07 6.26
C VAL A 121 9.61 -15.93 6.97
N PRO A 122 8.29 -15.72 6.76
CA PRO A 122 7.28 -16.64 7.29
C PRO A 122 7.50 -18.09 6.88
N ASP A 123 7.78 -18.36 5.59
CA ASP A 123 7.95 -19.73 5.07
C ASP A 123 9.16 -20.42 5.71
N ALA A 124 10.26 -19.69 5.88
CA ALA A 124 11.46 -20.19 6.55
C ALA A 124 11.24 -20.45 8.05
N LEU A 125 10.44 -19.61 8.73
CA LEU A 125 10.08 -19.83 10.14
C LEU A 125 9.16 -21.03 10.31
N ALA A 126 8.16 -21.19 9.43
CA ALA A 126 7.25 -22.32 9.46
C ALA A 126 7.99 -23.66 9.32
N GLY A 127 8.99 -23.72 8.42
CA GLY A 127 9.84 -24.89 8.25
C GLY A 127 10.70 -25.24 9.48
N ARG A 128 10.93 -24.29 10.40
CA ARG A 128 11.73 -24.49 11.62
C ARG A 128 10.92 -24.88 12.85
N VAL A 129 9.69 -24.39 12.97
CA VAL A 129 8.88 -24.61 14.19
C VAL A 129 8.35 -26.04 14.27
N GLY A 130 8.10 -26.69 13.12
CA GLY A 130 7.55 -28.05 13.07
C GLY A 130 6.13 -28.16 13.67
N GLY A 131 5.32 -29.12 13.22
CA GLY A 131 4.05 -29.45 13.87
C GLY A 131 2.89 -28.45 13.69
N VAL A 132 3.03 -27.39 12.90
CA VAL A 132 1.90 -26.52 12.52
C VAL A 132 1.21 -27.08 11.28
N ASP A 133 -0.09 -27.35 11.38
CA ASP A 133 -0.90 -27.76 10.24
C ASP A 133 -0.86 -26.69 9.12
N ARG A 134 -0.62 -27.14 7.89
CA ARG A 134 -0.36 -26.25 6.73
C ARG A 134 -1.53 -25.28 6.46
N PRO A 135 -2.81 -25.72 6.44
CA PRO A 135 -3.97 -24.85 6.41
C PRO A 135 -3.97 -23.76 7.50
N THR A 136 -3.64 -24.11 8.74
CA THR A 136 -3.60 -23.17 9.86
C THR A 136 -2.52 -22.11 9.68
N TYR A 137 -1.32 -22.52 9.25
CA TYR A 137 -0.24 -21.59 8.92
C TYR A 137 -0.64 -20.63 7.80
N LEU A 138 -1.18 -21.14 6.68
CA LEU A 138 -1.60 -20.30 5.56
C LEU A 138 -2.72 -19.32 5.94
N ALA A 139 -3.67 -19.75 6.79
CA ALA A 139 -4.73 -18.88 7.29
C ALA A 139 -4.17 -17.74 8.16
N ALA A 140 -3.23 -18.05 9.07
CA ALA A 140 -2.57 -17.05 9.91
C ALA A 140 -1.70 -16.08 9.08
N GLU A 141 -0.93 -16.60 8.12
CA GLU A 141 -0.12 -15.80 7.21
C GLU A 141 -0.99 -14.81 6.42
N LEU A 142 -2.11 -15.27 5.87
CA LEU A 142 -3.07 -14.43 5.14
C LEU A 142 -3.69 -13.37 6.05
N ALA A 143 -4.06 -13.73 7.28
CA ALA A 143 -4.64 -12.80 8.25
C ALA A 143 -3.66 -11.67 8.60
N ILE A 144 -2.39 -12.02 8.86
CA ILE A 144 -1.33 -11.06 9.15
C ILE A 144 -1.12 -10.13 7.94
N LYS A 145 -1.01 -10.68 6.73
CA LYS A 145 -0.82 -9.86 5.52
C LYS A 145 -1.98 -8.90 5.24
N ASN A 146 -3.21 -9.34 5.49
CA ASN A 146 -4.41 -8.52 5.31
C ASN A 146 -4.50 -7.32 6.28
N VAL A 147 -3.85 -7.38 7.44
CA VAL A 147 -3.80 -6.27 8.41
C VAL A 147 -2.50 -5.49 8.41
N THR A 148 -1.46 -5.97 7.71
CA THR A 148 -0.13 -5.34 7.66
C THR A 148 0.31 -5.00 6.24
N VAL A 149 0.81 -5.99 5.49
CA VAL A 149 1.50 -5.83 4.20
C VAL A 149 0.58 -5.23 3.14
N ILE A 150 -0.66 -5.72 3.04
CA ILE A 150 -1.62 -5.27 2.03
C ILE A 150 -2.02 -3.81 2.26
N PRO A 151 -2.52 -3.40 3.43
CA PRO A 151 -2.88 -2.00 3.64
C PRO A 151 -1.67 -1.07 3.57
N PHE A 152 -0.49 -1.50 4.04
CA PHE A 152 0.74 -0.74 3.87
C PHE A 152 1.09 -0.51 2.40
N THR A 153 1.02 -1.56 1.58
CA THR A 153 1.25 -1.48 0.13
C THR A 153 0.25 -0.55 -0.53
N MET A 154 -1.03 -0.60 -0.15
CA MET A 154 -2.06 0.31 -0.68
C MET A 154 -1.75 1.77 -0.35
N ILE A 155 -1.33 2.07 0.88
CA ILE A 155 -0.92 3.43 1.27
C ILE A 155 0.28 3.89 0.44
N TRP A 156 1.31 3.06 0.33
CA TRP A 156 2.51 3.39 -0.44
C TRP A 156 2.16 3.64 -1.91
N MET A 157 1.43 2.73 -2.55
CA MET A 157 1.02 2.91 -3.94
C MET A 157 0.17 4.16 -4.11
N THR A 158 -0.74 4.45 -3.19
CA THR A 158 -1.53 5.70 -3.21
C THR A 158 -0.63 6.94 -3.15
N LEU A 159 0.38 6.94 -2.29
CA LEU A 159 1.36 8.02 -2.24
C LEU A 159 2.10 8.18 -3.56
N LEU A 160 2.64 7.08 -4.09
CA LEU A 160 3.47 7.05 -5.28
C LEU A 160 2.70 7.42 -6.57
N THR A 161 1.47 6.94 -6.71
CA THR A 161 0.73 6.98 -7.99
C THR A 161 -0.44 7.95 -8.00
N VAL A 162 -0.83 8.50 -6.86
CA VAL A 162 -1.97 9.43 -6.76
C VAL A 162 -1.55 10.74 -6.11
N VAL A 163 -0.96 10.70 -4.91
CA VAL A 163 -0.71 11.91 -4.11
C VAL A 163 0.50 12.68 -4.64
N ARG A 164 1.67 12.04 -4.75
CA ARG A 164 2.90 12.68 -5.24
C ARG A 164 2.76 13.27 -6.65
N PRO A 165 2.16 12.56 -7.63
CA PRO A 165 1.98 13.13 -8.96
C PRO A 165 1.17 14.42 -8.98
N VAL A 166 0.21 14.59 -8.07
CA VAL A 166 -0.69 15.75 -8.06
C VAL A 166 -0.20 16.85 -7.13
N ALA A 167 0.47 16.50 -6.03
CA ALA A 167 0.98 17.45 -5.04
C ALA A 167 2.12 18.34 -5.58
N GLU A 168 3.03 17.83 -6.40
CA GLU A 168 4.20 18.60 -6.87
C GLU A 168 3.90 19.60 -8.01
N GLY A 169 2.67 19.61 -8.52
CA GLY A 169 2.25 20.53 -9.58
C GLY A 169 1.72 21.88 -9.09
N GLY A 170 1.72 22.13 -7.77
CA GLY A 170 1.18 23.35 -7.15
C GLY A 170 2.17 24.50 -6.95
N ASP A 171 3.48 24.25 -6.96
CA ASP A 171 4.49 25.22 -6.49
C ASP A 171 5.08 26.15 -7.57
N ARG A 172 4.37 26.44 -8.68
CA ARG A 172 4.95 27.27 -9.78
C ARG A 172 4.00 28.28 -10.44
N GLU A 173 3.05 28.84 -9.71
CA GLU A 173 2.36 30.05 -10.16
C GLU A 173 2.17 30.98 -8.96
N ASP A 174 3.20 31.78 -8.68
CA ASP A 174 3.13 33.11 -8.05
C ASP A 174 4.25 33.99 -8.63
#